data_AF-A0A9P5PV98-F1
#
_entry.id   AF-A0A9P5PV98-F1
#
_cell.length_a   1.000
_cell.length_b   1.000
_cell.length_c   1.000
_cell.angle_alpha   90.00
_cell.angle_beta   90.00
_cell.angle_gamma   90.00
#
_symmetry.space_group_name_H-M   'P 1'
#
loop_
_entity.id
_entity.type
_entity.pdbx_description
1 polymer ?
#
loop_
_entity_poly.entity_id
_entity_poly.type
_entity_poly.pdbx_seq_one_letter_code
_entity_poly.pdbx_strand_id
1 'polypeptide(L)'
;NMADVVWDTLEKYGLIGQVLAFMMDNATNNDTLLEAIERKCHARNIPFNAQHSRLRCMPHTVHLAVLKLLEAIGAVEKDCKRLGPYQDAVVGAPDSEELDAYAAASDEDGN
;
A
#
# COMPACT_ATOMS: atom_id res chain seq x y z
N ASN A 1 -6.61 -8.43 -18.62
CA ASN A 1 -5.36 -8.57 -17.84
C ASN A 1 -5.03 -7.20 -17.23
N MET A 2 -4.49 -7.14 -16.01
CA MET A 2 -4.22 -5.86 -15.33
C MET A 2 -3.24 -4.97 -16.10
N ALA A 3 -2.23 -5.56 -16.75
CA ALA A 3 -1.28 -4.82 -17.58
C ALA A 3 -1.95 -4.09 -18.77
N ASP A 4 -2.96 -4.69 -19.39
CA ASP A 4 -3.69 -4.06 -20.50
C ASP A 4 -4.50 -2.86 -20.01
N VAL A 5 -5.21 -3.01 -18.89
CA VAL A 5 -6.00 -1.92 -18.30
C VAL A 5 -5.11 -0.73 -17.92
N VAL A 6 -3.95 -0.98 -17.31
CA VAL A 6 -2.98 0.06 -16.98
C VAL A 6 -2.46 0.72 -18.25
N TRP A 7 -2.08 -0.06 -19.26
CA TRP A 7 -1.58 0.46 -20.52
C TRP A 7 -2.60 1.34 -21.25
N ASP A 8 -3.84 0.87 -21.40
CA ASP A 8 -4.92 1.61 -22.06
C ASP A 8 -5.22 2.93 -21.32
N THR A 9 -5.08 2.93 -20.00
CA THR A 9 -5.18 4.14 -19.19
C THR A 9 -4.04 5.12 -19.50
N LEU A 10 -2.80 4.64 -19.56
CA LEU A 10 -1.65 5.49 -19.91
C LEU A 10 -1.79 6.08 -21.31
N GLU A 11 -2.31 5.30 -22.28
CA GLU A 11 -2.61 5.80 -23.62
C GLU A 11 -3.69 6.88 -23.60
N LYS A 12 -4.80 6.62 -22.91
CA LYS A 12 -5.92 7.56 -22.82
C LYS A 12 -5.51 8.93 -22.29
N TYR A 13 -4.55 8.98 -21.36
CA TYR A 13 -4.06 10.22 -20.78
C TYR A 13 -2.76 10.74 -21.43
N GLY A 14 -2.24 10.09 -22.48
CA GLY A 14 -1.01 10.52 -23.15
C GLY A 14 0.25 10.41 -22.29
N LEU A 15 0.25 9.51 -21.31
CA LEU A 15 1.35 9.33 -20.33
C LEU A 15 2.40 8.29 -20.78
N ILE A 16 2.20 7.69 -21.96
CA ILE A 16 3.14 6.72 -22.53
C ILE A 16 4.50 7.38 -22.74
N GLY A 17 5.55 6.81 -22.13
CA GLY A 17 6.91 7.37 -22.16
C GLY A 17 7.17 8.50 -21.16
N GLN A 18 6.17 8.91 -20.37
CA GLN A 18 6.31 9.89 -19.29
C GLN A 18 6.38 9.26 -17.90
N VAL A 19 5.96 8.00 -17.78
CA VAL A 19 6.01 7.25 -16.51
C VAL A 19 7.41 6.70 -16.28
N LEU A 20 8.06 7.19 -15.23
CA LEU A 20 9.38 6.70 -14.81
C LEU A 20 9.30 5.36 -14.07
N ALA A 21 8.35 5.22 -13.14
CA ALA A 21 8.26 4.07 -12.25
C ALA A 21 6.84 3.86 -11.70
N PHE A 22 6.57 2.65 -11.22
CA PHE A 22 5.31 2.24 -10.61
C PHE A 22 5.54 1.90 -9.14
N MET A 23 4.79 2.55 -8.24
CA MET A 23 4.73 2.16 -6.82
C MET A 23 3.59 1.15 -6.61
N MET A 24 3.90 -0.06 -6.17
CA MET A 24 2.89 -1.10 -5.94
C MET A 24 3.19 -1.88 -4.65
N ASP A 25 2.26 -2.71 -4.20
CA ASP A 25 2.50 -3.60 -3.06
C ASP A 25 3.57 -4.67 -3.38
N ASN A 26 3.99 -5.41 -2.36
CA ASN A 26 5.10 -6.36 -2.48
C ASN A 26 4.67 -7.72 -3.08
N ALA A 27 3.58 -7.75 -3.84
CA ALA A 27 3.09 -8.95 -4.50
C ALA A 27 3.94 -9.28 -5.74
N THR A 28 4.13 -10.58 -6.01
CA THR A 28 4.94 -11.07 -7.14
C THR A 28 4.22 -10.97 -8.48
N ASN A 29 2.88 -10.94 -8.50
CA ASN A 29 2.11 -10.70 -9.73
C ASN A 29 2.36 -9.31 -10.34
N ASN A 30 2.82 -8.35 -9.53
CA ASN A 30 3.27 -7.05 -10.01
C ASN A 30 4.54 -7.13 -10.87
N ASP A 31 5.37 -8.16 -10.67
CA ASP A 31 6.55 -8.39 -11.52
C ASP A 31 6.08 -8.71 -12.95
N THR A 32 5.12 -9.62 -13.09
CA THR A 32 4.49 -9.96 -14.38
C THR A 32 3.79 -8.77 -15.03
N LEU A 33 3.19 -7.86 -14.23
CA LEU A 33 2.61 -6.64 -14.75
C LEU A 33 3.68 -5.74 -15.39
N LEU A 34 4.81 -5.50 -14.70
CA LEU A 34 5.87 -4.66 -15.26
C LEU A 34 6.54 -5.27 -16.47
N GLU A 35 6.76 -6.58 -16.51
CA GLU A 35 7.28 -7.28 -17.69
C GLU A 35 6.35 -7.12 -18.90
N ALA A 36 5.03 -7.09 -18.68
CA ALA A 36 4.08 -6.81 -19.73
C ALA A 36 4.13 -5.34 -20.18
N ILE A 37 4.27 -4.38 -19.27
CA ILE A 37 4.46 -2.96 -19.61
C ILE A 37 5.77 -2.74 -20.38
N GLU A 38 6.86 -3.36 -19.95
CA GLU A 38 8.17 -3.28 -20.61
C GLU A 38 8.08 -3.74 -22.08
N ARG A 39 7.45 -4.89 -22.33
CA ARG A 39 7.22 -5.38 -23.70
C ARG A 39 6.43 -4.38 -24.55
N LYS A 40 5.42 -3.73 -23.99
CA LYS A 40 4.63 -2.71 -24.70
C LYS A 40 5.43 -1.42 -24.95
N CYS A 41 6.27 -0.99 -23.99
CA CYS A 41 7.19 0.12 -24.18
C CYS A 41 8.21 -0.16 -25.29
N HIS A 42 8.82 -1.36 -25.29
CA HIS A 42 9.80 -1.77 -26.30
C HIS A 42 9.18 -1.83 -27.70
N ALA A 43 7.93 -2.30 -27.82
CA ALA A 43 7.18 -2.26 -29.07
C ALA A 43 6.96 -0.84 -29.63
N ARG A 44 7.11 0.20 -28.80
CA ARG A 44 7.04 1.62 -29.17
C ARG A 44 8.40 2.31 -29.20
N ASN A 45 9.50 1.57 -29.09
CA ASN A 45 10.86 2.11 -28.97
C ASN A 45 11.05 3.05 -27.76
N ILE A 46 10.31 2.80 -26.68
CA ILE A 46 10.43 3.55 -25.43
C ILE A 46 11.39 2.78 -24.50
N PRO A 47 12.51 3.39 -24.06
CA PRO A 47 13.41 2.75 -23.12
C PRO A 47 12.71 2.64 -21.76
N PHE A 48 12.46 1.40 -21.34
CA PHE A 48 11.84 1.09 -20.07
C PHE A 48 12.45 -0.22 -19.56
N ASN A 49 12.73 -0.29 -18.25
CA ASN A 49 13.26 -1.48 -17.61
C ASN A 49 12.36 -1.87 -16.44
N ALA A 50 11.76 -3.06 -16.49
CA ALA A 50 10.80 -3.52 -15.48
C ALA A 50 11.39 -3.53 -14.06
N GLN A 51 12.63 -3.98 -13.92
CA GLN A 51 13.30 -4.13 -12.63
C GLN A 51 13.63 -2.78 -11.98
N HIS A 52 14.14 -1.83 -12.75
CA HIS A 52 14.50 -0.49 -12.25
C HIS A 52 13.27 0.40 -12.00
N SER A 53 12.16 0.12 -12.69
CA SER A 53 10.94 0.93 -12.64
C SER A 53 9.92 0.41 -11.63
N ARG A 54 10.26 -0.63 -10.86
CA ARG A 54 9.41 -1.22 -9.82
C ARG A 54 9.76 -0.69 -8.44
N LEU A 55 8.91 0.17 -7.90
CA LEU A 55 8.99 0.67 -6.54
C LEU A 55 8.01 -0.09 -5.63
N ARG A 56 8.43 -0.36 -4.40
CA ARG A 56 7.57 -0.98 -3.38
C ARG A 56 6.87 0.07 -2.55
N CYS A 57 5.60 -0.17 -2.26
CA CYS A 57 4.79 0.68 -1.41
C CYS A 57 5.38 0.72 0.01
N MET A 58 5.82 1.90 0.43
CA MET A 58 6.46 2.14 1.74
C MET A 58 5.54 1.72 2.90
N PRO A 59 4.27 2.20 2.96
CA PRO A 59 3.34 1.77 4.01
C PRO A 59 3.16 0.26 4.10
N HIS A 60 3.03 -0.44 2.96
CA HIS A 60 2.87 -1.89 2.95
C HIS A 60 4.14 -2.60 3.45
N THR A 61 5.32 -2.10 3.09
CA THR A 61 6.61 -2.65 3.54
C THR A 61 6.78 -2.49 5.05
N VAL A 62 6.46 -1.31 5.60
CA VAL A 62 6.49 -1.05 7.05
C VAL A 62 5.49 -1.94 7.78
N HIS A 63 4.27 -2.06 7.26
CA HIS A 63 3.24 -2.92 7.85
C HIS A 63 3.69 -4.39 7.94
N LEU A 64 4.25 -4.95 6.86
CA LEU A 64 4.81 -6.30 6.86
C LEU A 64 5.97 -6.46 7.86
N ALA A 65 6.84 -5.45 7.98
CA ALA A 65 7.95 -5.49 8.94
C ALA A 65 7.45 -5.50 10.40
N VAL A 66 6.47 -4.66 10.72
CA VAL A 66 5.86 -4.60 12.05
C VAL A 66 5.16 -5.92 12.39
N LEU A 67 4.38 -6.48 11.46
CA LEU A 67 3.74 -7.78 11.68
C LEU A 67 4.76 -8.87 12.00
N LYS A 68 5.87 -8.93 11.25
CA LYS A 68 6.94 -9.90 11.50
C LYS A 68 7.65 -9.68 12.84
N LEU A 69 7.81 -8.43 13.26
CA LEU A 69 8.34 -8.10 14.58
C LEU A 69 7.40 -8.57 15.70
N LEU A 70 6.10 -8.26 15.59
CA LEU A 70 5.09 -8.64 16.58
C LEU A 70 4.94 -10.16 16.69
N GLU A 71 4.99 -10.88 15.57
CA GLU A 71 5.06 -12.34 15.54
C GLU A 71 6.29 -12.86 16.31
N ALA A 72 7.45 -12.23 16.11
CA ALA A 72 8.70 -12.67 16.71
C ALA A 72 8.75 -12.48 18.23
N ILE A 73 8.11 -11.44 18.76
CA ILE A 73 8.00 -11.18 20.20
C ILE A 73 6.81 -11.91 20.86
N GLY A 74 6.03 -12.67 20.09
CA GLY A 74 4.85 -13.40 20.59
C GLY A 74 3.66 -12.50 20.93
N ALA A 75 3.65 -11.25 20.46
CA ALA A 75 2.53 -10.33 20.65
C ALA A 75 1.36 -10.64 19.69
N VAL A 76 1.64 -11.37 18.60
CA VAL A 76 0.65 -11.82 17.62
C VAL A 76 0.92 -13.29 17.28
N GLU A 77 -0.13 -14.10 17.25
CA GLU A 77 -0.04 -15.51 16.86
C GLU A 77 0.31 -15.65 15.36
N LYS A 78 1.07 -16.70 15.03
CA LYS A 78 1.27 -17.11 13.63
C LYS A 78 -0.04 -17.73 13.11
N ASP A 79 -0.85 -16.87 12.49
CA ASP A 79 -2.02 -17.10 11.65
C ASP A 79 -3.41 -17.12 12.29
N CYS A 80 -4.24 -16.16 11.87
CA CYS A 80 -5.56 -16.51 11.32
C CYS A 80 -6.01 -15.50 10.25
N LYS A 81 -5.81 -15.88 8.98
CA LYS A 81 -6.20 -15.15 7.76
C LYS A 81 -5.46 -13.83 7.57
N ARG A 82 -5.18 -13.50 6.31
CA ARG A 82 -4.80 -12.14 5.89
C ARG A 82 -5.70 -11.18 6.66
N LEU A 83 -5.15 -10.38 7.59
CA LEU A 83 -5.92 -9.31 8.21
C LEU A 83 -6.61 -8.60 7.03
N GLY A 84 -7.94 -8.54 7.09
CA GLY A 84 -8.72 -7.76 6.14
C GLY A 84 -8.12 -6.36 6.03
N PRO A 85 -8.44 -5.61 4.95
CA PRO A 85 -7.81 -4.32 4.68
C PRO A 85 -7.72 -3.53 5.98
N TYR A 86 -6.48 -3.25 6.44
CA TYR A 86 -6.16 -2.49 7.65
C TYR A 86 -6.99 -1.20 7.76
N GLN A 87 -7.44 -0.69 6.62
CA GLN A 87 -8.37 0.43 6.48
C GLN A 87 -9.70 0.24 7.24
N ASP A 88 -10.26 -0.97 7.33
CA ASP A 88 -11.52 -1.20 8.03
C ASP A 88 -11.34 -1.30 9.56
N ALA A 89 -10.19 -1.81 10.03
CA ALA A 89 -9.93 -1.95 11.46
C ALA A 89 -9.57 -0.62 12.14
N VAL A 90 -8.98 0.33 11.42
CA VAL A 90 -8.56 1.65 11.95
C VAL A 90 -9.69 2.70 11.84
N VAL A 91 -10.73 2.44 11.05
CA VAL A 91 -11.94 3.28 10.95
C VAL A 91 -13.05 2.80 11.89
N GLY A 92 -12.83 1.72 12.64
CA GLY A 92 -13.56 1.49 13.88
C GLY A 92 -13.23 2.64 14.83
N ALA A 93 -14.19 3.53 15.04
CA ALA A 93 -14.05 4.71 15.88
C ALA A 93 -13.31 4.37 17.20
N PRO A 94 -12.43 5.25 17.72
CA PRO A 94 -12.04 5.11 19.12
C PRO A 94 -13.33 5.09 19.93
N ASP A 95 -13.48 4.11 20.82
CA ASP A 95 -14.60 4.05 21.74
C ASP A 95 -14.75 5.43 22.37
N SER A 96 -15.86 6.09 22.07
CA SER A 96 -16.16 7.46 22.47
C SER A 96 -16.16 7.66 23.99
N GLU A 97 -16.09 6.57 24.76
CA GLU A 97 -16.07 6.56 26.21
C GLU A 97 -14.70 6.95 26.81
N GLU A 98 -13.58 6.77 26.10
CA GLU A 98 -12.25 7.09 26.65
C GLU A 98 -11.87 8.58 26.53
N LEU A 99 -12.44 9.29 25.54
CA LEU A 99 -12.18 10.72 25.31
C LEU A 99 -12.99 11.64 26.25
N ASP A 100 -14.18 11.22 26.67
CA ASP A 100 -15.04 12.01 27.56
C ASP A 100 -14.53 12.03 29.02
N ALA A 101 -13.79 11.00 29.44
CA ALA A 101 -13.21 10.91 30.77
C ALA A 101 -12.06 11.92 31.01
N TYR A 102 -11.35 12.33 29.95
CA TYR A 102 -10.24 13.30 30.06
C TYR A 102 -10.75 14.75 30.00
N ALA A 103 -11.84 15.02 29.28
CA ALA A 103 -12.46 16.34 29.21
C ALA A 103 -13.17 16.72 30.53
N ALA A 104 -13.82 15.76 31.20
CA ALA A 104 -14.53 16.01 32.46
C ALA A 104 -13.59 16.29 33.66
N ALA A 105 -12.30 15.93 33.57
CA ALA A 105 -11.34 16.13 34.65
C ALA A 105 -10.67 17.51 34.66
N SER A 106 -10.93 18.37 33.65
CA SER A 106 -10.23 19.65 33.49
C SER A 106 -11.00 20.88 33.98
N ASP A 107 -12.23 20.71 34.47
CA ASP A 107 -13.14 21.83 34.82
C ASP A 107 -13.29 22.12 36.32
N GLU A 108 -12.55 21.43 37.23
CA GLU A 108 -12.72 21.64 38.69
C GLU A 108 -11.64 22.48 39.42
N ASP A 109 -10.57 22.93 38.74
CA ASP A 109 -9.55 23.77 39.39
C ASP A 109 -9.66 25.24 38.97
N GLY A 110 -10.72 25.92 39.41
CA GLY A 110 -10.95 27.32 39.06
C GLY A 110 -11.99 28.05 39.89
N ASN A 111 -11.85 28.07 41.23
CA ASN A 111 -12.45 29.13 42.06
C ASN A 111 -11.57 29.49 43.27
#